data_AF-A0A3S0FJJ1-F1
#
_entry.id   AF-A0A3S0FJJ1-F1
#
_cell.length_a   1.000
_cell.length_b   1.000
_cell.length_c   1.000
_cell.angle_alpha   90.00
_cell.angle_beta   90.00
_cell.angle_gamma   90.00
#
_symmetry.space_group_name_H-M   'P 1'
#
loop_
_entity.id
_entity.type
_entity.pdbx_description
1 polymer ?
#
loop_
_entity_poly.entity_id
_entity_poly.type
_entity_poly.pdbx_seq_one_letter_code
_entity_poly.pdbx_strand_id
1 'polypeptide(L)'
;MNDRRQRAAIARRLLADAPNEARVLTWSHLDAAPAWLALEQAELLVLARRCGSVLAAPALRLWIAGPLRDLARASLGAAWWRALRSAPDWPTLPAGVPGALADWPQVSTPDALARQFTEAGAAVLLAGLPHGALRHAASRRLGAVGAWVMPQATALAVLRETLALQQQVQP
;
A
#
# COMPACT_ATOMS: atom_id res chain seq x y z
N MET A 1 24.51 -5.86 -11.50
CA MET A 1 24.02 -4.98 -12.60
C MET A 1 22.60 -4.45 -12.38
N ASN A 2 21.69 -5.19 -11.71
CA ASN A 2 20.31 -4.75 -11.47
C ASN A 2 20.20 -3.48 -10.60
N ASP A 3 21.07 -3.33 -9.59
CA ASP A 3 21.00 -2.19 -8.66
C ASP A 3 21.21 -0.83 -9.31
N ARG A 4 22.04 -0.71 -10.35
CA ARG A 4 22.25 0.59 -11.02
C ARG A 4 21.02 1.03 -11.81
N ARG A 5 20.34 0.09 -12.48
CA ARG A 5 19.12 0.38 -13.25
C ARG A 5 17.97 0.74 -12.31
N GLN A 6 17.79 -0.02 -11.23
CA GLN A 6 16.78 0.26 -10.22
C GLN A 6 16.99 1.63 -9.57
N ARG A 7 18.22 1.95 -9.14
CA ARG A 7 18.54 3.28 -8.57
C ARG A 7 18.25 4.41 -9.53
N ALA A 8 18.63 4.26 -10.80
CA ALA A 8 18.34 5.25 -11.82
C ALA A 8 16.83 5.41 -12.10
N ALA A 9 16.04 4.34 -11.97
CA ALA A 9 14.59 4.41 -12.08
C ALA A 9 13.98 5.16 -10.88
N ILE A 10 14.37 4.79 -9.65
CA ILE A 10 13.92 5.45 -8.41
C ILE A 10 14.26 6.95 -8.45
N ALA A 11 15.51 7.30 -8.75
CA ALA A 11 15.94 8.69 -8.83
C ALA A 11 15.12 9.48 -9.86
N ARG A 12 14.90 8.90 -11.06
CA ARG A 12 14.07 9.52 -12.10
C ARG A 12 12.65 9.80 -11.62
N ARG A 13 12.02 8.84 -10.94
CA ARG A 13 10.67 9.03 -10.40
C ARG A 13 10.62 10.09 -9.32
N LEU A 14 11.54 10.03 -8.35
CA LEU A 14 11.56 10.99 -7.25
C LEU A 14 11.85 12.41 -7.74
N LEU A 15 12.70 12.59 -8.74
CA LEU A 15 12.95 13.90 -9.35
C LEU A 15 11.73 14.45 -10.10
N ALA A 16 10.93 13.58 -10.73
CA ALA A 16 9.72 13.99 -11.43
C ALA A 16 8.61 14.43 -10.46
N ASP A 17 8.38 13.66 -9.40
CA ASP A 17 7.21 13.82 -8.54
C ASP A 17 7.49 14.65 -7.26
N ALA A 18 8.75 14.68 -6.81
CA ALA A 18 9.17 15.31 -5.55
C ALA A 18 10.50 16.06 -5.72
N PRO A 19 10.62 17.01 -6.67
CA PRO A 19 11.89 17.61 -7.06
C PRO A 19 12.60 18.34 -5.91
N ASN A 20 11.87 18.91 -4.95
CA ASN A 20 12.46 19.61 -3.82
C ASN A 20 13.06 18.64 -2.80
N GLU A 21 12.30 17.61 -2.43
CA GLU A 21 12.72 16.56 -1.51
C GLU A 21 13.84 15.71 -2.12
N ALA A 22 13.85 15.51 -3.44
CA ALA A 22 14.87 14.74 -4.13
C ALA A 22 16.27 15.39 -4.06
N ARG A 23 16.37 16.72 -3.90
CA ARG A 23 17.66 17.45 -3.84
C ARG A 23 18.52 17.09 -2.63
N VAL A 24 17.92 16.60 -1.56
CA VAL A 24 18.63 16.22 -0.32
C VAL A 24 18.90 14.73 -0.24
N LEU A 25 18.51 13.95 -1.26
CA LEU A 25 18.79 12.51 -1.30
C LEU A 25 20.25 12.25 -1.69
N THR A 26 20.83 11.24 -1.04
CA THR A 26 22.18 10.74 -1.31
C THR A 26 22.12 9.39 -2.00
N TRP A 27 23.26 8.90 -2.51
CA TRP A 27 23.34 7.55 -3.06
C TRP A 27 22.93 6.47 -2.05
N SER A 28 23.30 6.61 -0.78
CA SER A 28 22.89 5.67 0.27
C SER A 28 21.38 5.63 0.49
N HIS A 29 20.67 6.75 0.34
CA HIS A 29 19.21 6.76 0.37
C HIS A 29 18.61 5.97 -0.80
N LEU A 30 19.20 6.07 -1.99
CA LEU A 30 18.76 5.34 -3.18
C LEU A 30 19.09 3.84 -3.10
N ASP A 31 20.21 3.49 -2.47
CA ASP A 31 20.60 2.09 -2.22
C ASP A 31 19.64 1.41 -1.23
N ALA A 32 19.17 2.14 -0.22
CA ALA A 32 18.22 1.65 0.78
C ALA A 32 16.75 1.73 0.34
N ALA A 33 16.46 2.34 -0.83
CA ALA A 33 15.10 2.57 -1.28
C ALA A 33 14.44 1.26 -1.76
N PRO A 34 13.21 0.96 -1.31
CA PRO A 34 12.51 -0.25 -1.75
C PRO A 34 12.15 -0.19 -3.24
N ALA A 35 12.14 -1.36 -3.89
CA ALA A 35 11.92 -1.49 -5.34
C ALA A 35 10.60 -0.88 -5.84
N TRP A 36 9.56 -0.83 -5.00
CA TRP A 36 8.28 -0.23 -5.38
C TRP A 36 8.38 1.27 -5.69
N LEU A 37 9.42 1.97 -5.20
CA LEU A 37 9.69 3.35 -5.60
C LEU A 37 10.19 3.47 -7.05
N ALA A 38 10.47 2.39 -7.76
CA ALA A 38 10.78 2.45 -9.19
C ALA A 38 9.51 2.44 -10.07
N LEU A 39 8.36 2.02 -9.50
CA LEU A 39 7.11 1.81 -10.24
C LEU A 39 6.59 3.10 -10.87
N GLU A 40 5.88 2.94 -11.98
CA GLU A 40 5.06 4.01 -12.57
C GLU A 40 3.94 4.42 -11.62
N GLN A 41 3.41 5.64 -11.77
CA GLN A 41 2.39 6.16 -10.86
C GLN A 41 1.14 5.28 -10.79
N ALA A 42 0.66 4.80 -11.94
CA ALA A 42 -0.50 3.90 -12.01
C ALA A 42 -0.24 2.57 -11.26
N GLU A 43 0.95 1.98 -11.44
CA GLU A 43 1.33 0.74 -10.77
C GLU A 43 1.52 0.94 -9.26
N LEU A 44 2.08 2.08 -8.86
CA LEU A 44 2.24 2.48 -7.47
C LEU A 44 0.88 2.60 -6.77
N LEU A 45 -0.10 3.25 -7.40
CA LEU A 45 -1.45 3.37 -6.86
C LEU A 45 -2.19 2.03 -6.82
N VAL A 46 -1.95 1.14 -7.80
CA VAL A 46 -2.46 -0.23 -7.75
C VAL A 46 -1.86 -1.01 -6.58
N LEU A 47 -0.55 -0.89 -6.35
CA LEU A 47 0.12 -1.52 -5.21
C LEU A 47 -0.43 -0.96 -3.88
N ALA A 48 -0.56 0.36 -3.77
CA ALA A 48 -1.15 1.00 -2.59
C ALA A 48 -2.57 0.46 -2.33
N ARG A 49 -3.45 0.47 -3.35
CA ARG A 49 -4.81 -0.10 -3.21
C ARG A 49 -4.80 -1.56 -2.73
N ARG A 50 -3.87 -2.38 -3.24
CA ARG A 50 -3.73 -3.77 -2.80
C ARG A 50 -3.28 -3.86 -1.34
N CYS A 51 -2.28 -3.09 -0.92
CA CYS A 51 -1.85 -3.01 0.47
C CYS A 51 -2.99 -2.61 1.41
N GLY A 52 -3.79 -1.60 1.04
CA GLY A 52 -4.96 -1.21 1.83
C GLY A 52 -6.03 -2.29 1.91
N SER A 53 -6.25 -3.04 0.83
CA SER A 53 -7.19 -4.17 0.86
C SER A 53 -6.71 -5.34 1.74
N VAL A 54 -5.39 -5.57 1.81
CA VAL A 54 -4.79 -6.56 2.72
C VAL A 54 -4.94 -6.10 4.16
N LEU A 55 -4.69 -4.81 4.44
CA LEU A 55 -4.93 -4.22 5.75
C LEU A 55 -6.40 -4.34 6.18
N ALA A 56 -7.34 -4.17 5.24
CA ALA A 56 -8.78 -4.30 5.47
C ALA A 56 -9.28 -5.75 5.57
N ALA A 57 -8.46 -6.74 5.20
CA ALA A 57 -8.91 -8.12 5.05
C ALA A 57 -9.59 -8.69 6.31
N PRO A 58 -9.12 -8.45 7.55
CA PRO A 58 -9.80 -8.92 8.75
C PRO A 58 -11.24 -8.41 8.86
N ALA A 59 -11.49 -7.13 8.57
CA ALA A 59 -12.82 -6.54 8.59
C ALA A 59 -13.71 -7.07 7.46
N LEU A 60 -13.14 -7.30 6.27
CA LEU A 60 -13.88 -7.78 5.08
C LEU A 60 -14.32 -9.24 5.18
N ARG A 61 -13.68 -10.05 6.03
CA ARG A 61 -14.01 -11.47 6.21
C ARG A 61 -15.23 -11.68 7.12
N LEU A 62 -15.60 -10.69 7.94
CA LEU A 62 -16.75 -10.78 8.83
C LEU A 62 -18.05 -10.90 8.02
N TRP A 63 -18.94 -11.79 8.47
CA TRP A 63 -20.20 -12.07 7.78
C TRP A 63 -21.11 -10.85 7.68
N ILE A 64 -21.05 -9.95 8.67
CA ILE A 64 -21.82 -8.69 8.71
C ILE A 64 -21.38 -7.67 7.64
N ALA A 65 -20.24 -7.87 7.00
CA ALA A 65 -19.70 -6.98 5.98
C ALA A 65 -20.29 -7.22 4.56
N GLY A 66 -21.47 -7.86 4.43
CA GLY A 66 -22.07 -8.26 3.15
C GLY A 66 -22.03 -7.18 2.05
N PRO A 67 -22.62 -5.98 2.27
CA PRO A 67 -22.56 -4.89 1.30
C PRO A 67 -21.13 -4.42 0.98
N LEU A 68 -20.26 -4.38 1.99
CA LEU A 68 -18.87 -3.96 1.79
C LEU A 68 -18.07 -4.99 0.97
N ARG A 69 -18.39 -6.29 1.08
CA ARG A 69 -17.76 -7.36 0.29
C ARG A 69 -18.09 -7.24 -1.19
N ASP A 70 -19.31 -6.85 -1.53
CA ASP A 70 -19.71 -6.63 -2.93
C ASP A 70 -19.01 -5.39 -3.51
N LEU A 71 -18.93 -4.30 -2.73
CA LEU A 71 -18.14 -3.13 -3.08
C LEU A 71 -16.65 -3.48 -3.25
N ALA A 72 -16.08 -4.28 -2.34
CA ALA A 72 -14.67 -4.69 -2.38
C ALA A 72 -14.37 -5.58 -3.60
N ARG A 73 -15.27 -6.51 -3.93
CA ARG A 73 -15.15 -7.33 -5.14
C ARG A 73 -15.18 -6.47 -6.40
N ALA A 74 -16.09 -5.50 -6.46
CA ALA A 74 -16.20 -4.59 -7.60
C ALA A 74 -14.98 -3.68 -7.73
N SER A 75 -14.43 -3.16 -6.62
CA SER A 75 -13.30 -2.23 -6.63
C SER A 75 -11.94 -2.89 -6.89
N LEU A 76 -11.76 -4.14 -6.45
CA LEU A 76 -10.49 -4.87 -6.53
C LEU A 76 -10.38 -5.79 -7.75
N GLY A 77 -11.52 -6.17 -8.33
CA GLY A 77 -11.60 -7.18 -9.38
C GLY A 77 -11.59 -8.61 -8.85
N ALA A 78 -12.18 -9.51 -9.64
CA ALA A 78 -12.49 -10.88 -9.19
C ALA A 78 -11.25 -11.72 -8.83
N ALA A 79 -10.16 -11.59 -9.58
CA ALA A 79 -8.95 -12.39 -9.36
C ALA A 79 -8.27 -12.03 -8.03
N TRP A 80 -8.04 -10.74 -7.79
CA TRP A 80 -7.47 -10.26 -6.53
C TRP A 80 -8.38 -10.55 -5.34
N TRP A 81 -9.69 -10.30 -5.49
CA TRP A 81 -10.66 -10.59 -4.43
C TRP A 81 -10.64 -12.06 -4.01
N ARG A 82 -10.52 -12.97 -4.98
CA ARG A 82 -10.41 -14.42 -4.70
C ARG A 82 -9.16 -14.73 -3.90
N ALA A 83 -8.00 -14.22 -4.31
CA ALA A 83 -6.73 -14.42 -3.62
C ALA A 83 -6.75 -13.86 -2.19
N LEU A 84 -7.28 -12.65 -2.02
CA LEU A 84 -7.40 -11.99 -0.71
C LEU A 84 -8.26 -12.80 0.27
N ARG A 85 -9.33 -13.42 -0.24
CA ARG A 85 -10.23 -14.27 0.55
C ARG A 85 -9.63 -15.64 0.90
N SER A 86 -8.75 -16.18 0.06
CA SER A 86 -8.10 -17.47 0.30
C SER A 86 -6.83 -17.35 1.14
N ALA A 87 -6.31 -16.15 1.35
CA ALA A 87 -5.13 -15.92 2.17
C ALA A 87 -5.41 -16.38 3.62
N PRO A 88 -4.46 -17.05 4.29
CA PRO A 88 -4.62 -17.41 5.70
C PRO A 88 -4.85 -16.17 6.58
N ASP A 89 -5.30 -16.39 7.81
CA ASP A 89 -5.50 -15.29 8.74
C ASP A 89 -4.18 -14.59 9.10
N TRP A 90 -4.27 -13.27 9.20
CA TRP A 90 -3.17 -12.42 9.60
C TRP A 90 -3.01 -12.46 11.13
N PRO A 91 -1.80 -12.34 11.69
CA PRO A 91 -1.63 -12.07 13.11
C PRO A 91 -2.42 -10.82 13.54
N THR A 92 -2.89 -10.77 14.79
CA THR A 92 -3.66 -9.62 15.29
C THR A 92 -2.93 -8.30 15.05
N LEU A 93 -3.64 -7.32 14.49
CA LEU A 93 -3.09 -5.97 14.25
C LEU A 93 -2.84 -5.26 15.58
N PRO A 94 -1.78 -4.46 15.70
CA PRO A 94 -1.53 -3.67 16.90
C PRO A 94 -2.61 -2.60 17.10
N ALA A 95 -2.78 -2.15 18.35
CA ALA A 95 -3.72 -1.07 18.67
C ALA A 95 -3.46 0.18 17.82
N GLY A 96 -4.54 0.84 17.37
CA GLY A 96 -4.47 2.03 16.52
C GLY A 96 -4.47 1.74 15.01
N VAL A 97 -4.40 0.45 14.61
CA VAL A 97 -4.59 0.02 13.23
C VAL A 97 -6.01 -0.51 13.05
N PRO A 98 -6.73 -0.16 11.98
CA PRO A 98 -8.13 -0.56 11.81
C PRO A 98 -8.25 -2.08 11.69
N GLY A 99 -8.85 -2.71 12.69
CA GLY A 99 -9.02 -4.16 12.78
C GLY A 99 -10.47 -4.61 12.61
N ALA A 100 -11.42 -3.71 12.89
CA ALA A 100 -12.85 -3.94 12.76
C ALA A 100 -13.47 -3.09 11.65
N LEU A 101 -14.65 -3.51 11.18
CA LEU A 101 -15.41 -2.77 10.17
C LEU A 101 -15.73 -1.33 10.61
N ALA A 102 -15.97 -1.11 11.91
CA ALA A 102 -16.28 0.20 12.48
C ALA A 102 -15.11 1.19 12.42
N ASP A 103 -13.87 0.71 12.27
CA ASP A 103 -12.68 1.54 12.18
C ASP A 103 -12.49 2.13 10.77
N TRP A 104 -13.22 1.60 9.78
CA TRP A 104 -13.17 2.06 8.40
C TRP A 104 -14.26 3.12 8.16
N PRO A 105 -13.91 4.28 7.58
CA PRO A 105 -14.90 5.23 7.08
C PRO A 105 -16.01 4.56 6.26
N GLN A 106 -17.25 5.01 6.45
CA GLN A 106 -18.40 4.52 5.70
C GLN A 106 -18.29 4.90 4.22
N VAL A 107 -18.53 3.92 3.35
CA VAL A 107 -18.53 4.11 1.89
C VAL A 107 -19.68 3.36 1.25
N SER A 108 -20.24 3.95 0.21
CA SER A 108 -21.41 3.42 -0.51
C SER A 108 -21.13 3.05 -1.97
N THR A 109 -19.92 3.33 -2.48
CA THR A 109 -19.56 3.07 -3.89
C THR A 109 -18.23 2.33 -4.02
N PRO A 110 -18.04 1.54 -5.09
CA PRO A 110 -16.77 0.84 -5.32
C PRO A 110 -15.59 1.80 -5.47
N ASP A 111 -15.80 2.96 -6.12
CA ASP A 111 -14.75 3.95 -6.33
C ASP A 111 -14.33 4.65 -5.03
N ALA A 112 -15.28 4.95 -4.13
CA ALA A 112 -14.96 5.50 -2.82
C ALA A 112 -14.14 4.50 -2.00
N LEU A 113 -14.55 3.22 -2.01
CA LEU A 113 -13.80 2.16 -1.34
C LEU A 113 -12.40 1.95 -1.96
N ALA A 114 -12.27 2.04 -3.29
CA ALA A 114 -10.98 1.95 -3.97
C ALA A 114 -10.02 3.07 -3.53
N ARG A 115 -10.53 4.31 -3.41
CA ARG A 115 -9.75 5.45 -2.91
C ARG A 115 -9.32 5.25 -1.47
N GLN A 116 -10.24 4.79 -0.61
CA GLN A 116 -9.95 4.49 0.78
C GLN A 116 -8.87 3.40 0.93
N PHE A 117 -8.94 2.33 0.14
CA PHE A 117 -7.87 1.33 0.07
C PHE A 117 -6.55 1.91 -0.45
N THR A 118 -6.59 2.88 -1.36
CA THR A 118 -5.37 3.51 -1.88
C THR A 118 -4.71 4.37 -0.80
N GLU A 119 -5.48 5.20 -0.11
CA GLU A 119 -5.00 6.06 1.00
C GLU A 119 -4.48 5.23 2.18
N ALA A 120 -5.20 4.15 2.51
CA ALA A 120 -4.81 3.13 3.46
C ALA A 120 -3.44 2.53 3.14
N GLY A 121 -3.26 2.06 1.90
CA GLY A 121 -2.03 1.44 1.47
C GLY A 121 -0.90 2.44 1.30
N ALA A 122 -1.18 3.70 0.97
CA ALA A 122 -0.18 4.76 1.02
C ALA A 122 0.38 4.93 2.43
N ALA A 123 -0.49 4.87 3.46
CA ALA A 123 -0.04 4.89 4.86
C ALA A 123 0.83 3.67 5.20
N VAL A 124 0.45 2.47 4.71
CA VAL A 124 1.27 1.25 4.83
C VAL A 124 2.65 1.46 4.18
N LEU A 125 2.71 1.86 2.91
CA LEU A 125 3.97 2.01 2.18
C LEU A 125 4.89 3.06 2.84
N LEU A 126 4.33 4.16 3.35
CA LEU A 126 5.10 5.18 4.07
C LEU A 126 5.57 4.73 5.44
N ALA A 127 4.74 4.02 6.20
CA ALA A 127 5.13 3.48 7.50
C ALA A 127 6.23 2.42 7.38
N GLY A 128 6.33 1.75 6.23
CA GLY A 128 7.42 0.83 5.90
C GLY A 128 8.80 1.50 5.71
N LEU A 129 8.84 2.82 5.49
CA LEU A 129 10.08 3.57 5.28
C LEU A 129 10.61 4.15 6.60
N PRO A 130 11.95 4.21 6.78
CA PRO A 130 12.54 4.96 7.90
C PRO A 130 12.17 6.45 7.79
N HIS A 131 12.13 7.15 8.94
CA HIS A 131 11.96 8.60 8.96
C HIS A 131 13.13 9.28 8.23
N GLY A 132 12.83 10.33 7.46
CA GLY A 132 13.83 11.10 6.74
C GLY A 132 13.42 11.49 5.32
N ALA A 133 14.40 12.00 4.57
CA ALA A 133 14.19 12.56 3.23
C ALA A 133 13.49 11.62 2.26
N LEU A 134 13.85 10.33 2.26
CA LEU A 134 13.24 9.34 1.37
C LEU A 134 11.73 9.17 1.63
N ARG A 135 11.31 9.18 2.91
CA ARG A 135 9.91 9.07 3.28
C ARG A 135 9.12 10.33 2.88
N HIS A 136 9.71 11.51 3.00
CA HIS A 136 9.09 12.75 2.52
C HIS A 136 8.95 12.77 0.99
N ALA A 137 9.97 12.32 0.26
CA ALA A 137 9.86 12.23 -1.20
C ALA A 137 8.82 11.18 -1.62
N ALA A 138 8.76 10.03 -0.94
CA ALA A 138 7.77 9.00 -1.18
C ALA A 138 6.33 9.47 -0.88
N SER A 139 6.12 10.32 0.12
CA SER A 139 4.78 10.81 0.45
C SER A 139 4.20 11.70 -0.64
N ARG A 140 5.04 12.51 -1.30
CA ARG A 140 4.63 13.30 -2.48
C ARG A 140 4.15 12.42 -3.63
N ARG A 141 4.83 11.29 -3.86
CA ARG A 141 4.45 10.32 -4.90
C ARG A 141 3.14 9.62 -4.63
N LEU A 142 2.92 9.24 -3.37
CA LEU A 142 1.71 8.52 -2.98
C LEU A 142 0.47 9.43 -2.91
N GLY A 143 0.66 10.75 -2.77
CA GLY A 143 -0.43 11.72 -2.77
C GLY A 143 -1.19 11.70 -1.44
N ALA A 144 -2.50 11.45 -1.49
CA ALA A 144 -3.34 11.37 -0.30
C ALA A 144 -2.98 10.12 0.53
N VAL A 145 -2.78 10.32 1.83
CA VAL A 145 -2.38 9.28 2.78
C VAL A 145 -3.41 9.23 3.89
N GLY A 146 -3.92 8.03 4.19
CA GLY A 146 -4.84 7.85 5.30
C GLY A 146 -4.18 8.24 6.62
N ALA A 147 -4.96 8.80 7.56
CA ALA A 147 -4.46 9.25 8.86
C ALA A 147 -4.12 8.11 9.83
N TRP A 148 -3.71 6.94 9.33
CA TRP A 148 -3.41 5.76 10.13
C TRP A 148 -1.93 5.71 10.47
N VAL A 149 -1.66 5.65 11.76
CA VAL A 149 -0.32 5.46 12.30
C VAL A 149 -0.18 3.98 12.60
N MET A 150 0.84 3.35 12.02
CA MET A 150 1.14 1.93 12.28
C MET A 150 2.63 1.72 12.48
N PRO A 151 3.02 0.71 13.28
CA PRO A 151 4.42 0.32 13.41
C PRO A 151 5.02 -0.13 12.06
N GLN A 152 6.30 0.17 11.83
CA GLN A 152 7.01 -0.20 10.61
C GLN A 152 6.98 -1.72 10.36
N ALA A 153 7.10 -2.53 11.41
CA ALA A 153 7.01 -3.98 11.30
C ALA A 153 5.67 -4.46 10.73
N THR A 154 4.56 -3.84 11.15
CA THR A 154 3.22 -4.13 10.64
C THR A 154 3.10 -3.74 9.18
N ALA A 155 3.57 -2.54 8.82
CA ALA A 155 3.57 -2.07 7.44
C ALA A 155 4.36 -2.98 6.50
N LEU A 156 5.57 -3.39 6.90
CA LEU A 156 6.40 -4.31 6.14
C LEU A 156 5.77 -5.69 6.00
N ALA A 157 5.10 -6.19 7.05
CA ALA A 157 4.35 -7.43 6.96
C ALA A 157 3.23 -7.30 5.92
N VAL A 158 2.40 -6.24 5.98
CA VAL A 158 1.30 -6.00 5.03
C VAL A 158 1.82 -5.96 3.59
N LEU A 159 2.91 -5.23 3.36
CA LEU A 159 3.54 -5.18 2.04
C LEU A 159 4.03 -6.57 1.59
N ARG A 160 4.69 -7.34 2.46
CA ARG A 160 5.19 -8.68 2.12
C ARG A 160 4.08 -9.60 1.63
N GLU A 161 2.98 -9.69 2.37
CA GLU A 161 1.89 -10.57 1.95
C GLU A 161 1.11 -10.02 0.77
N THR A 162 1.06 -8.68 0.60
CA THR A 162 0.52 -8.08 -0.63
C THR A 162 1.30 -8.57 -1.85
N LEU A 163 2.64 -8.59 -1.77
CA LEU A 163 3.50 -9.08 -2.84
C LEU A 163 3.35 -10.60 -3.04
N ALA A 164 3.21 -11.38 -1.96
CA ALA A 164 2.97 -12.83 -2.05
C ALA A 164 1.63 -13.14 -2.75
N LEU A 165 0.56 -12.43 -2.41
CA LEU A 165 -0.73 -12.57 -3.09
C LEU A 165 -0.67 -12.11 -4.55
N GLN A 166 0.10 -11.07 -4.84
CA GLN A 166 0.27 -10.60 -6.21
C GLN A 166 0.93 -11.65 -7.11
N GLN A 167 1.90 -12.40 -6.59
CA GLN A 167 2.54 -13.51 -7.31
C GLN A 167 1.57 -14.65 -7.61
N GLN A 168 0.54 -14.87 -6.78
CA GLN A 168 -0.48 -15.89 -7.03
C GLN A 168 -1.51 -15.49 -8.10
N VAL A 169 -1.65 -14.18 -8.35
CA VAL A 169 -2.64 -13.62 -9.28
C VAL A 169 -2.05 -13.33 -10.66
N GLN A 170 -0.72 -13.24 -10.77
CA GLN A 170 -0.04 -13.13 -12.07
C GLN A 170 -0.05 -14.50 -12.77
N PRO A 171 -0.48 -14.58 -14.04
CA PRO A 171 -0.52 -15.82 -14.81
C PRO A 171 0.87 -16.38 -15.16
#